data_AF-H3KCY1-F1
#
_entry.id   AF-H3KCY1-F1
#
_cell.length_a   1.000
_cell.length_b   1.000
_cell.length_c   1.000
_cell.angle_alpha   90.00
_cell.angle_beta   90.00
_cell.angle_gamma   90.00
#
_symmetry.space_group_name_H-M   'P 1'
#
loop_
_entity.id
_entity.type
_entity.pdbx_description
1 polymer ?
#
loop_
_entity_poly.entity_id
_entity_poly.type
_entity_poly.pdbx_seq_one_letter_code
_entity_poly.pdbx_strand_id
1 'polypeptide(L)'
;EKKWRRAKELVKRGPAAVKAAGRSGFKAFINVESSDVSVKEDLYSKRKKWAGYMALLTNIESEKPEIIYSKLRQLWRIEENFRILKTDLQARPVFVWTQEHIRGHFLVSYIALVMQRILQRRLRHSGLQLSPGDIVRALESVRVSRVVGMGKGKGLLFNCTSNGEVAATLKDEHGAPLALSELSDRILNACSLEPLSALESEESLRRKLKTKLPLTSFSTDKN
;
A
#
# COMPACT_ATOMS: atom_id res chain seq x y z
N GLU A 1 21.17 8.80 -28.54
CA GLU A 1 21.60 8.86 -29.95
C GLU A 1 20.59 9.44 -30.95
N LYS A 2 19.34 8.96 -31.01
CA LYS A 2 18.35 9.44 -32.02
C LYS A 2 18.20 10.96 -32.09
N LYS A 3 18.13 11.63 -30.93
CA LYS A 3 18.05 13.10 -30.83
C LYS A 3 19.32 13.81 -31.32
N TRP A 4 20.48 13.19 -31.17
CA TRP A 4 21.78 13.73 -31.60
C TRP A 4 21.95 13.66 -33.13
N ARG A 5 21.60 12.53 -33.74
CA ARG A 5 21.63 12.38 -35.21
C ARG A 5 20.72 13.40 -35.89
N ARG A 6 19.52 13.58 -35.34
CA ARG A 6 18.56 14.58 -35.83
C ARG A 6 19.07 16.02 -35.69
N ALA A 7 19.82 16.33 -34.62
CA ALA A 7 20.47 17.63 -34.47
C ALA A 7 21.53 17.86 -35.56
N LYS A 8 22.42 16.88 -35.82
CA LYS A 8 23.42 16.98 -36.90
C LYS A 8 22.78 17.18 -38.28
N GLU A 9 21.71 16.45 -38.56
CA GLU A 9 20.98 16.56 -39.83
C GLU A 9 20.34 17.94 -40.00
N LEU A 10 19.79 18.51 -38.93
CA LEU A 10 19.17 19.83 -38.97
C LEU A 10 20.18 20.96 -39.15
N VAL A 11 21.34 20.87 -38.51
CA VAL A 11 22.44 21.84 -38.70
C VAL A 11 22.95 21.78 -40.15
N LYS A 12 23.05 20.59 -40.75
CA LYS A 12 23.39 20.44 -42.18
C LYS A 12 22.37 21.09 -43.12
N ARG A 13 21.10 21.18 -42.73
CA ARG A 13 20.04 21.86 -43.51
C ARG A 13 20.04 23.38 -43.34
N GLY A 14 20.91 23.92 -42.48
CA GLY A 14 21.14 25.36 -42.32
C GLY A 14 20.24 26.07 -41.31
N PRO A 15 20.48 27.38 -41.09
CA PRO A 15 19.87 28.15 -40.00
C PRO A 15 18.35 28.28 -40.07
N ALA A 16 17.79 28.41 -41.27
CA ALA A 16 16.35 28.53 -41.49
C ALA A 16 15.58 27.27 -41.03
N ALA A 17 16.13 26.08 -41.31
CA ALA A 17 15.54 24.81 -40.89
C ALA A 17 15.53 24.65 -39.36
N VAL A 18 16.58 25.14 -38.68
CA VAL A 18 16.70 25.11 -37.21
C VAL A 18 15.72 26.08 -36.55
N LYS A 19 15.48 27.22 -37.18
CA LYS A 19 14.49 28.21 -36.74
C LYS A 19 13.06 27.69 -36.93
N ALA A 20 12.78 27.01 -38.04
CA ALA A 20 11.48 26.40 -38.37
C ALA A 20 11.13 25.16 -37.52
N ALA A 21 12.11 24.47 -36.94
CA ALA A 21 11.85 23.28 -36.12
C ALA A 21 11.10 23.63 -34.82
N GLY A 22 10.15 22.79 -34.40
CA GLY A 22 9.42 22.95 -33.13
C GLY A 22 10.28 22.75 -31.87
N ARG A 23 9.70 23.01 -30.68
CA ARG A 23 10.36 22.73 -29.39
C ARG A 23 10.57 21.22 -29.24
N SER A 24 11.83 20.80 -29.21
CA SER A 24 12.18 19.40 -29.04
C SER A 24 13.55 19.25 -28.39
N GLY A 25 13.74 18.12 -27.70
CA GLY A 25 14.98 17.83 -26.96
C GLY A 25 16.25 17.71 -27.82
N PHE A 26 16.15 17.69 -29.16
CA PHE A 26 17.33 17.75 -30.04
C PHE A 26 17.91 19.17 -30.17
N LYS A 27 17.11 20.24 -29.98
CA LYS A 27 17.60 21.63 -30.03
C LYS A 27 18.59 21.94 -28.91
N ALA A 28 18.53 21.21 -27.79
CA ALA A 28 19.50 21.33 -26.70
C ALA A 28 20.94 21.06 -27.14
N PHE A 29 21.14 20.36 -28.26
CA PHE A 29 22.46 20.04 -28.82
C PHE A 29 22.92 21.01 -29.91
N ILE A 30 22.15 22.04 -30.23
CA ILE A 30 22.45 23.00 -31.30
C ILE A 30 22.85 24.32 -30.64
N ASN A 31 23.95 24.92 -31.10
CA ASN A 31 24.29 26.31 -30.81
C ASN A 31 23.79 27.17 -31.97
N VAL A 32 23.08 28.24 -31.66
CA VAL A 32 22.62 29.21 -32.66
C VAL A 32 23.29 30.52 -32.29
N GLU A 33 24.27 30.90 -33.08
CA GLU A 33 24.83 32.24 -33.09
C GLU A 33 24.17 33.03 -34.23
N SER A 34 24.30 34.35 -34.22
CA SER A 34 23.51 35.30 -35.04
C SER A 34 23.31 34.87 -36.50
N SER A 35 24.34 34.32 -37.13
CA SER A 35 24.31 33.82 -38.52
C SER A 35 24.72 32.35 -38.67
N ASP A 36 25.41 31.79 -37.68
CA ASP A 36 26.00 30.46 -37.75
C ASP A 36 25.32 29.48 -36.79
N VAL A 37 25.15 28.25 -37.28
CA VAL A 37 24.60 27.17 -36.48
C VAL A 37 25.60 26.03 -36.39
N SER A 38 25.95 25.65 -35.17
CA SER A 38 26.90 24.59 -34.89
C SER A 38 26.31 23.57 -33.91
N VAL A 39 26.96 22.40 -33.80
CA VAL A 39 26.51 21.33 -32.91
C VAL A 39 27.37 21.33 -31.64
N LYS A 40 26.74 21.24 -30.47
CA LYS A 40 27.43 21.18 -29.17
C LYS A 40 27.94 19.75 -28.91
N GLU A 41 29.02 19.36 -29.58
CA GLU A 41 29.66 18.04 -29.44
C GLU A 41 30.12 17.78 -28.00
N ASP A 42 30.62 18.80 -27.29
CA ASP A 42 31.02 18.67 -25.88
C ASP A 42 29.86 18.30 -24.96
N LEU A 43 28.70 18.91 -25.18
CA LEU A 43 27.49 18.60 -24.41
C LEU A 43 27.01 17.17 -24.69
N TYR A 44 27.09 16.75 -25.96
CA TYR A 44 26.75 15.38 -26.34
C TYR A 44 27.69 14.37 -25.70
N SER A 45 29.00 14.58 -25.79
CA SER A 45 30.02 13.71 -25.20
C SER A 45 29.87 13.62 -23.68
N LYS A 46 29.64 14.75 -22.99
CA LYS A 46 29.33 14.77 -21.55
C LYS A 46 28.09 13.96 -21.23
N ARG A 47 26.97 14.17 -21.94
CA ARG A 47 25.73 13.41 -21.71
C ARG A 47 25.86 11.93 -22.08
N LYS A 48 26.65 11.59 -23.10
CA LYS A 48 26.93 10.21 -23.51
C LYS A 48 27.73 9.47 -22.44
N LYS A 49 28.73 10.11 -21.83
CA LYS A 49 29.53 9.55 -20.72
C LYS A 49 28.65 9.13 -19.54
N TRP A 50 27.62 9.93 -19.23
CA TRP A 50 26.71 9.68 -18.11
C TRP A 50 25.41 8.95 -18.50
N ALA A 51 25.26 8.56 -19.77
CA ALA A 51 24.05 7.88 -20.22
C ALA A 51 23.96 6.49 -19.57
N GLY A 52 22.81 6.20 -18.95
CA GLY A 52 22.59 4.94 -18.22
C GLY A 52 22.98 4.98 -16.75
N TYR A 53 23.66 6.03 -16.28
CA TYR A 53 23.91 6.25 -14.87
C TYR A 53 22.76 7.02 -14.23
N MET A 54 22.38 6.60 -13.01
CA MET A 54 21.44 7.34 -12.17
C MET A 54 22.25 8.08 -11.09
N ALA A 55 22.12 9.40 -11.04
CA ALA A 55 22.69 10.21 -9.96
C ALA A 55 21.61 10.47 -8.92
N LEU A 56 21.96 10.33 -7.64
CA LEU A 56 21.11 10.68 -6.52
C LEU A 56 21.68 11.91 -5.84
N LEU A 57 20.89 12.98 -5.78
CA LEU A 57 21.21 14.18 -5.02
C LEU A 57 20.43 14.12 -3.71
N THR A 58 21.12 14.34 -2.60
CA THR A 58 20.52 14.34 -1.27
C THR A 58 21.17 15.40 -0.40
N ASN A 59 20.42 15.91 0.58
CA ASN A 59 20.89 16.77 1.65
C ASN A 59 21.33 15.98 2.90
N ILE A 60 21.34 14.65 2.83
CA ILE A 60 21.82 13.79 3.92
C ILE A 60 23.34 13.77 3.85
N GLU A 61 23.97 14.45 4.82
CA GLU A 61 25.42 14.48 4.98
C GLU A 61 25.91 13.28 5.83
N SER A 62 27.18 12.91 5.67
CA SER A 62 27.88 11.94 6.52
C SER A 62 27.37 10.49 6.56
N GLU A 63 26.52 10.09 5.61
CA GLU A 63 26.07 8.70 5.46
C GLU A 63 26.76 8.01 4.28
N LYS A 64 27.00 6.70 4.41
CA LYS A 64 27.57 5.91 3.31
C LYS A 64 26.60 5.87 2.12
N PRO A 65 27.06 5.95 0.86
CA PRO A 65 26.19 5.92 -0.33
C PRO A 65 25.22 4.74 -0.35
N GLU A 66 25.62 3.57 0.15
CA GLU A 66 24.80 2.36 0.22
C GLU A 66 23.59 2.54 1.15
N ILE A 67 23.77 3.26 2.26
CA ILE A 67 22.69 3.56 3.23
C ILE A 67 21.72 4.56 2.61
N ILE A 68 22.22 5.57 1.93
CA ILE A 68 21.38 6.55 1.24
C ILE A 68 20.55 5.85 0.14
N TYR A 69 21.18 4.97 -0.63
CA TYR A 69 20.50 4.19 -1.66
C TYR A 69 19.48 3.21 -1.05
N SER A 70 19.78 2.61 0.11
CA SER A 70 18.84 1.71 0.80
C SER A 70 17.59 2.46 1.31
N LYS A 71 17.73 3.71 1.76
CA LYS A 71 16.61 4.61 2.10
C LYS A 71 15.78 4.94 0.86
N LEU A 72 16.40 5.30 -0.26
CA LEU A 72 15.69 5.54 -1.54
C LEU A 72 14.91 4.29 -1.97
N ARG A 73 15.52 3.11 -1.83
CA ARG A 73 14.91 1.82 -2.14
C ARG A 73 13.70 1.50 -1.26
N GLN A 74 13.34 2.31 -0.27
CA GLN A 74 12.09 2.16 0.49
C GLN A 74 10.93 2.98 -0.08
N LEU A 75 11.13 3.79 -1.13
CA LEU A 75 10.07 4.58 -1.75
C LEU A 75 8.88 3.73 -2.25
N TRP A 76 9.11 2.48 -2.65
CA TRP A 76 8.04 1.56 -3.03
C TRP A 76 7.01 1.34 -1.90
N ARG A 77 7.38 1.56 -0.63
CA ARG A 77 6.44 1.45 0.50
C ARG A 77 5.32 2.48 0.39
N ILE A 78 5.62 3.67 -0.15
CA ILE A 78 4.63 4.70 -0.44
C ILE A 78 3.72 4.24 -1.59
N GLU A 79 4.29 3.66 -2.64
CA GLU A 79 3.50 3.12 -3.76
C GLU A 79 2.58 1.99 -3.30
N GLU A 80 3.06 1.11 -2.42
CA GLU A 80 2.27 0.04 -1.81
C GLU A 80 1.13 0.61 -0.95
N ASN A 81 1.39 1.64 -0.13
CA ASN A 81 0.35 2.35 0.60
C ASN A 81 -0.73 2.90 -0.33
N PHE A 82 -0.33 3.55 -1.42
CA PHE A 82 -1.30 4.04 -2.41
C PHE A 82 -2.08 2.90 -3.05
N ARG A 83 -1.46 1.76 -3.33
CA ARG A 83 -2.14 0.59 -3.89
C ARG A 83 -3.23 0.09 -2.95
N ILE A 84 -2.91 -0.16 -1.67
CA ILE A 84 -3.87 -0.61 -0.64
C ILE A 84 -5.00 0.39 -0.49
N LEU A 85 -4.65 1.67 -0.34
CA LEU A 85 -5.62 2.75 -0.16
C LEU A 85 -6.65 2.80 -1.30
N LYS A 86 -6.20 2.52 -2.53
CA LYS A 86 -7.01 2.54 -3.74
C LYS A 86 -7.83 1.26 -3.98
N THR A 87 -7.34 0.11 -3.52
CA THR A 87 -7.91 -1.20 -3.82
C THR A 87 -8.72 -1.71 -2.63
N ASP A 88 -8.04 -2.06 -1.54
CA ASP A 88 -8.65 -2.64 -0.34
C ASP A 88 -9.53 -1.62 0.41
N LEU A 89 -9.06 -0.38 0.57
CA LEU A 89 -9.75 0.65 1.36
C LEU A 89 -10.63 1.59 0.53
N GLN A 90 -10.72 1.32 -0.78
CA GLN A 90 -11.60 2.01 -1.73
C GLN A 90 -11.60 3.54 -1.61
N ALA A 91 -10.46 4.17 -1.32
CA ALA A 91 -10.37 5.62 -1.07
C ALA A 91 -10.73 6.49 -2.29
N ARG A 92 -10.95 5.88 -3.46
CA ARG A 92 -11.52 6.55 -4.63
C ARG A 92 -13.05 6.46 -4.52
N PRO A 93 -13.72 7.53 -4.07
CA PRO A 93 -15.16 7.48 -3.91
C PRO A 93 -15.85 7.32 -5.26
N VAL A 94 -16.74 6.35 -5.36
CA VAL A 94 -17.65 6.18 -6.52
C VAL A 94 -19.02 6.81 -6.23
N PHE A 95 -19.40 6.92 -4.95
CA PHE A 95 -20.77 7.23 -4.54
C PHE A 95 -20.94 8.57 -3.80
N VAL A 96 -19.86 9.31 -3.53
CA VAL A 96 -19.93 10.64 -2.88
C VAL A 96 -19.36 11.73 -3.79
N TRP A 97 -20.04 12.88 -3.84
CA TRP A 97 -19.69 13.99 -4.75
C TRP A 97 -19.46 15.34 -4.06
N THR A 98 -19.91 15.53 -2.82
CA THR A 98 -19.65 16.78 -2.09
C THR A 98 -18.25 16.77 -1.49
N GLN A 99 -17.62 17.95 -1.43
CA GLN A 99 -16.24 18.06 -0.92
C GLN A 99 -16.10 17.56 0.52
N GLU A 100 -17.11 17.79 1.35
CA GLU A 100 -17.13 17.32 2.74
C GLU A 100 -17.16 15.79 2.84
N HIS A 101 -18.05 15.13 2.10
CA HIS A 101 -18.11 13.67 2.09
C HIS A 101 -16.85 13.03 1.49
N ILE A 102 -16.28 13.63 0.45
CA ILE A 102 -15.00 13.17 -0.13
C ILE A 102 -13.88 13.23 0.92
N ARG A 103 -13.79 14.33 1.68
CA ARG A 103 -12.81 14.48 2.77
C ARG A 103 -13.06 13.46 3.88
N GLY A 104 -14.31 13.26 4.28
CA GLY A 104 -14.69 12.27 5.30
C GLY A 104 -14.31 10.84 4.89
N HIS A 105 -14.68 10.44 3.68
CA HIS A 105 -14.32 9.12 3.12
C HIS A 105 -12.81 8.91 3.12
N PHE A 106 -12.07 9.88 2.58
CA PHE A 106 -10.61 9.80 2.53
C PHE A 106 -9.97 9.73 3.92
N LEU A 107 -10.49 10.49 4.89
CA LEU A 107 -10.02 10.46 6.27
C LEU A 107 -10.19 9.07 6.89
N VAL A 108 -11.37 8.47 6.75
CA VAL A 108 -11.65 7.13 7.27
C VAL A 108 -10.74 6.08 6.61
N SER A 109 -10.61 6.12 5.28
CA SER A 109 -9.69 5.23 4.56
C SER A 109 -8.23 5.43 5.01
N TYR A 110 -7.81 6.67 5.29
CA TYR A 110 -6.46 6.93 5.79
C TYR A 110 -6.24 6.38 7.21
N ILE A 111 -7.20 6.55 8.11
CA ILE A 111 -7.14 5.98 9.47
C ILE A 111 -7.06 4.44 9.39
N ALA A 112 -7.90 3.81 8.55
CA ALA A 112 -7.85 2.37 8.33
C ALA A 112 -6.49 1.90 7.82
N LEU A 113 -5.87 2.63 6.88
CA LEU A 113 -4.52 2.35 6.39
C LEU A 113 -3.48 2.41 7.52
N VAL A 114 -3.54 3.44 8.36
CA VAL A 114 -2.62 3.58 9.51
C VAL A 114 -2.79 2.41 10.47
N MET A 115 -4.01 2.04 10.82
CA MET A 115 -4.30 0.88 11.68
C MET A 115 -3.76 -0.41 11.08
N GLN A 116 -3.99 -0.65 9.79
CA GLN A 116 -3.48 -1.81 9.07
C GLN A 116 -1.95 -1.88 9.08
N ARG A 117 -1.26 -0.73 8.94
CA ARG A 117 0.21 -0.66 8.99
C ARG A 117 0.77 -0.88 10.40
N ILE A 118 0.10 -0.37 11.42
CA ILE A 118 0.46 -0.63 12.83
C ILE A 118 0.32 -2.13 13.12
N LEU A 119 -0.80 -2.74 12.73
CA LEU A 119 -1.04 -4.17 12.87
C LEU A 119 0.04 -4.97 12.13
N GLN A 120 0.29 -4.66 10.86
CA GLN A 120 1.33 -5.34 10.09
C GLN A 120 2.70 -5.23 10.77
N ARG A 121 3.07 -4.05 11.27
CA ARG A 121 4.34 -3.87 11.99
C ARG A 121 4.40 -4.75 13.25
N ARG A 122 3.31 -4.82 14.02
CA ARG A 122 3.23 -5.67 15.22
C ARG A 122 3.36 -7.16 14.89
N LEU A 123 2.70 -7.61 13.83
CA LEU A 123 2.80 -8.99 13.34
C LEU A 123 4.23 -9.33 12.92
N ARG A 124 4.91 -8.43 12.20
CA ARG A 124 6.32 -8.62 11.81
C ARG A 124 7.25 -8.74 13.01
N HIS A 125 7.04 -7.94 14.06
CA HIS A 125 7.80 -8.06 15.31
C HIS A 125 7.57 -9.39 16.03
N SER A 126 6.41 -10.03 15.81
CA SER A 126 6.07 -11.33 16.37
C SER A 126 6.51 -12.50 15.47
N GLY A 127 7.25 -12.24 14.39
CA GLY A 127 7.71 -13.26 13.43
C GLY A 127 6.74 -13.55 12.28
N LEU A 128 5.55 -12.95 12.26
CA LEU A 128 4.55 -13.14 11.20
C LEU A 128 4.74 -12.12 10.07
N GLN A 129 5.29 -12.59 8.94
CA GLN A 129 5.44 -11.77 7.73
C GLN A 129 4.23 -11.96 6.81
N LEU A 130 3.18 -11.19 7.06
CA LEU A 130 1.93 -11.25 6.30
C LEU A 130 1.75 -10.05 5.37
N SER A 131 1.17 -10.29 4.19
CA SER A 131 0.75 -9.21 3.32
C SER A 131 -0.47 -8.48 3.91
N PRO A 132 -0.68 -7.20 3.55
CA PRO A 132 -1.84 -6.45 4.03
C PRO A 132 -3.17 -7.12 3.68
N GLY A 133 -3.28 -7.75 2.51
CA GLY A 133 -4.46 -8.48 2.09
C GLY A 133 -4.67 -9.81 2.82
N ASP A 134 -3.60 -10.54 3.16
CA ASP A 134 -3.71 -11.77 3.96
C ASP A 134 -4.26 -11.48 5.36
N ILE A 135 -3.81 -10.38 5.97
CA ILE A 135 -4.28 -9.94 7.28
C ILE A 135 -5.78 -9.67 7.23
N VAL A 136 -6.25 -8.92 6.22
CA VAL A 136 -7.68 -8.61 6.05
C VAL A 136 -8.48 -9.90 5.86
N ARG A 137 -8.07 -10.77 4.92
CA ARG A 137 -8.78 -12.03 4.65
C ARG A 137 -8.92 -12.92 5.89
N ALA A 138 -7.87 -13.06 6.68
CA ALA A 138 -7.91 -13.89 7.88
C ALA A 138 -8.74 -13.29 9.01
N LEU A 139 -8.81 -11.95 9.11
CA LEU A 139 -9.71 -11.31 10.06
C LEU A 139 -11.17 -11.39 9.60
N GLU A 140 -11.43 -11.26 8.30
CA GLU A 140 -12.77 -11.37 7.70
C GLU A 140 -13.32 -12.81 7.71
N SER A 141 -12.45 -13.82 7.77
CA SER A 141 -12.89 -15.22 7.85
C SER A 141 -13.59 -15.52 9.16
N VAL A 142 -13.33 -14.76 10.23
CA VAL A 142 -13.95 -14.93 11.55
C VAL A 142 -15.20 -14.04 11.65
N ARG A 143 -16.37 -14.68 11.79
CA ARG A 143 -17.64 -13.98 11.99
C ARG A 143 -18.20 -14.31 13.36
N VAL A 144 -18.58 -13.26 14.09
CA VAL A 144 -19.25 -13.37 15.39
C VAL A 144 -20.72 -12.99 15.20
N SER A 145 -21.62 -13.90 15.55
CA SER A 145 -23.07 -13.70 15.41
C SER A 145 -23.78 -14.06 16.71
N ARG A 146 -24.80 -13.28 17.08
CA ARG A 146 -25.59 -13.57 18.29
C ARG A 146 -26.47 -14.79 18.04
N VAL A 147 -26.48 -15.72 18.99
CA VAL A 147 -27.43 -16.84 18.99
C VAL A 147 -28.79 -16.34 19.49
N VAL A 148 -29.82 -16.47 18.65
CA VAL A 148 -31.21 -16.11 18.97
C VAL A 148 -32.01 -17.38 19.24
N GLY A 149 -32.98 -17.33 20.16
CA GLY A 149 -33.90 -18.44 20.42
C GLY A 149 -33.55 -19.36 21.57
N MET A 150 -32.46 -19.13 22.31
CA MET A 150 -32.25 -19.78 23.61
C MET A 150 -33.15 -19.10 24.67
N GLY A 151 -33.95 -19.90 25.38
CA GLY A 151 -35.02 -19.42 26.27
C GLY A 151 -34.60 -18.38 27.31
N LYS A 152 -35.59 -17.58 27.75
CA LYS A 152 -35.47 -16.50 28.74
C LYS A 152 -34.77 -17.00 30.01
N GLY A 153 -33.46 -16.77 30.12
CA GLY A 153 -32.67 -17.16 31.29
C GLY A 153 -31.22 -17.54 31.01
N LYS A 154 -30.86 -17.88 29.77
CA LYS A 154 -29.46 -18.07 29.37
C LYS A 154 -28.92 -16.76 28.80
N GLY A 155 -27.79 -16.28 29.34
CA GLY A 155 -27.16 -15.01 28.96
C GLY A 155 -26.86 -14.91 27.46
N LEU A 156 -26.43 -13.73 27.01
CA LEU A 156 -26.11 -13.47 25.60
C LEU A 156 -24.98 -14.38 25.13
N LEU A 157 -25.30 -15.29 24.21
CA LEU A 157 -24.35 -16.21 23.57
C LEU A 157 -24.08 -15.79 22.13
N PHE A 158 -22.85 -16.04 21.69
CA PHE A 158 -22.34 -15.68 20.38
C PHE A 158 -21.67 -16.88 19.73
N ASN A 159 -22.04 -17.16 18.49
CA ASN A 159 -21.40 -18.14 17.64
C ASN A 159 -20.25 -17.48 16.87
N CYS A 160 -19.04 -18.02 17.00
CA CYS A 160 -17.85 -17.57 16.27
C CYS A 160 -17.49 -18.63 15.23
N THR A 161 -17.85 -18.39 13.98
CA THR A 161 -17.55 -19.30 12.88
C THR A 161 -16.39 -18.76 12.07
N SER A 162 -15.45 -19.63 11.73
CA SER A 162 -14.50 -19.35 10.64
C SER A 162 -14.99 -19.97 9.36
N ASN A 163 -14.94 -19.23 8.25
CA ASN A 163 -15.02 -19.84 6.94
C ASN A 163 -13.82 -20.79 6.78
N GLY A 164 -14.05 -22.04 6.35
CA GLY A 164 -13.01 -23.06 6.16
C GLY A 164 -12.09 -22.81 4.96
N GLU A 165 -11.99 -21.56 4.52
CA GLU A 165 -11.11 -21.15 3.44
C GLU A 165 -9.66 -21.28 3.86
N VAL A 166 -8.82 -21.71 2.91
CA VAL A 166 -7.40 -21.94 3.12
C VAL A 166 -6.63 -20.83 2.42
N ALA A 167 -5.59 -20.30 3.07
CA ALA A 167 -4.73 -19.29 2.48
C ALA A 167 -3.96 -19.88 1.29
N ALA A 168 -4.30 -19.47 0.07
CA ALA A 168 -3.67 -19.99 -1.15
C ALA A 168 -2.14 -19.75 -1.22
N THR A 169 -1.64 -18.74 -0.51
CA THR A 169 -0.25 -18.26 -0.60
C THR A 169 0.61 -18.55 0.63
N LEU A 170 0.03 -19.03 1.73
CA LEU A 170 0.75 -19.22 2.99
C LEU A 170 0.80 -20.69 3.36
N LYS A 171 2.01 -21.18 3.55
CA LYS A 171 2.29 -22.55 3.96
C LYS A 171 2.73 -22.56 5.41
N ASP A 172 2.35 -23.60 6.14
CA ASP A 172 2.86 -23.87 7.47
C ASP A 172 4.36 -24.26 7.43
N GLU A 173 4.93 -24.55 8.60
CA GLU A 173 6.32 -24.99 8.75
C GLU A 173 6.60 -26.32 8.02
N HIS A 174 5.56 -27.05 7.65
CA HIS A 174 5.60 -28.34 6.95
C HIS A 174 5.27 -28.23 5.45
N GLY A 175 5.00 -27.02 4.93
CA GLY A 175 4.69 -26.78 3.53
C GLY A 175 3.21 -26.96 3.14
N ALA A 176 2.32 -27.24 4.08
CA ALA A 176 0.89 -27.39 3.86
C ALA A 176 0.16 -26.03 3.90
N PRO A 177 -0.93 -25.85 3.12
CA PRO A 177 -1.61 -24.57 3.05
C PRO A 177 -2.33 -24.25 4.37
N LEU A 178 -2.06 -23.07 4.93
CA LEU A 178 -2.53 -22.68 6.26
C LEU A 178 -4.01 -22.26 6.22
N ALA A 179 -4.82 -22.77 7.14
CA ALA A 179 -6.23 -22.35 7.27
C ALA A 179 -6.33 -20.88 7.71
N LEU A 180 -7.32 -20.15 7.18
CA LEU A 180 -7.54 -18.75 7.58
C LEU A 180 -7.91 -18.61 9.07
N SER A 181 -8.60 -19.61 9.64
CA SER A 181 -8.90 -19.69 11.08
C SER A 181 -7.62 -19.66 11.92
N GLU A 182 -6.67 -20.53 11.59
CA GLU A 182 -5.40 -20.62 12.31
C GLU A 182 -4.56 -19.35 12.14
N LEU A 183 -4.60 -18.76 10.95
CA LEU A 183 -3.95 -17.47 10.71
C LEU A 183 -4.55 -16.37 11.59
N SER A 184 -5.87 -16.34 11.73
CA SER A 184 -6.58 -15.39 12.59
C SER A 184 -6.18 -15.55 14.05
N ASP A 185 -6.11 -16.79 14.54
CA ASP A 185 -5.67 -17.09 15.91
C ASP A 185 -4.23 -16.62 16.17
N ARG A 186 -3.32 -16.83 15.21
CA ARG A 186 -1.95 -16.32 15.29
C ARG A 186 -1.91 -14.78 15.29
N ILE A 187 -2.77 -14.12 14.50
CA ILE A 187 -2.90 -12.65 14.53
C ILE A 187 -3.38 -12.16 15.90
N LEU A 188 -4.41 -12.79 16.47
CA LEU A 188 -4.93 -12.44 17.80
C LEU A 188 -3.86 -12.61 18.87
N ASN A 189 -3.15 -13.73 18.87
CA ASN A 189 -2.05 -13.99 19.80
C ASN A 189 -0.93 -12.95 19.69
N ALA A 190 -0.51 -12.58 18.48
CA ALA A 190 0.46 -11.50 18.25
C ALA A 190 -0.04 -10.12 18.72
N CYS A 191 -1.36 -9.94 18.78
CA CYS A 191 -2.01 -8.77 19.35
C CYS A 191 -2.22 -8.87 20.87
N SER A 192 -1.73 -9.93 21.51
CA SER A 192 -1.94 -10.24 22.93
C SER A 192 -3.44 -10.38 23.27
N LEU A 193 -4.20 -10.93 22.32
CA LEU A 193 -5.61 -11.29 22.44
C LEU A 193 -5.74 -12.81 22.41
N GLU A 194 -6.78 -13.32 23.04
CA GLU A 194 -7.07 -14.75 23.05
C GLU A 194 -7.91 -15.15 21.83
N PRO A 195 -7.60 -16.28 21.17
CA PRO A 195 -8.45 -16.90 20.15
C PRO A 195 -9.89 -17.13 20.61
N LEU A 196 -10.82 -17.01 19.66
CA LEU A 196 -12.25 -17.20 19.92
C LEU A 196 -12.62 -18.68 19.80
N SER A 197 -13.40 -19.17 20.75
CA SER A 197 -14.03 -20.48 20.69
C SER A 197 -15.27 -20.43 19.79
N ALA A 198 -15.72 -21.59 19.30
CA ALA A 198 -16.93 -21.67 18.45
C ALA A 198 -18.17 -21.03 19.10
N LEU A 199 -18.28 -21.10 20.43
CA LEU A 199 -19.35 -20.46 21.20
C LEU A 199 -18.75 -19.66 22.34
N GLU A 200 -19.17 -18.40 22.46
CA GLU A 200 -18.68 -17.46 23.48
C GLU A 200 -19.84 -16.79 24.20
N SER A 201 -19.66 -16.49 25.49
CA SER A 201 -20.53 -15.56 26.22
C SER A 201 -20.10 -14.12 25.97
N GLU A 202 -20.99 -13.17 26.24
CA GLU A 202 -20.65 -11.74 26.19
C GLU A 202 -19.41 -11.38 27.05
N GLU A 203 -19.35 -11.91 28.27
CA GLU A 203 -18.25 -11.68 29.21
C GLU A 203 -16.93 -12.24 28.67
N SER A 204 -16.97 -13.43 28.09
CA SER A 204 -15.79 -14.04 27.48
C SER A 204 -15.30 -13.23 26.28
N LEU A 205 -16.19 -12.78 25.39
CA LEU A 205 -15.82 -11.93 24.26
C LEU A 205 -15.17 -10.62 24.71
N ARG A 206 -15.76 -9.93 25.70
CA ARG A 206 -15.22 -8.68 26.26
C ARG A 206 -13.83 -8.89 26.84
N ARG A 207 -13.61 -10.00 27.55
CA ARG A 207 -12.32 -10.38 28.15
C ARG A 207 -11.28 -10.69 27.06
N LYS A 208 -11.62 -11.52 26.08
CA LYS A 208 -10.71 -12.00 25.02
C LYS A 208 -10.29 -10.89 24.05
N LEU A 209 -11.25 -10.07 23.61
CA LEU A 209 -11.01 -8.98 22.66
C LEU A 209 -10.52 -7.70 23.35
N LYS A 210 -10.61 -7.61 24.68
CA LYS A 210 -10.25 -6.43 25.47
C LYS A 210 -10.96 -5.16 25.01
N THR A 211 -12.16 -5.30 24.46
CA THR A 211 -12.97 -4.18 23.99
C THR A 211 -14.34 -4.17 24.66
N LYS A 212 -14.87 -2.96 24.87
CA LYS A 212 -16.26 -2.78 25.27
C LYS A 212 -17.10 -2.79 23.99
N LEU A 213 -17.48 -3.98 23.54
CA LEU A 213 -18.35 -4.11 22.38
C LEU A 213 -19.75 -3.57 22.74
N PRO A 214 -20.43 -2.83 21.85
CA PRO A 214 -21.81 -2.41 22.02
C PRO A 214 -22.77 -3.60 21.81
N LEU A 215 -22.56 -4.71 22.53
CA LEU A 215 -23.34 -5.95 22.36
C LEU A 215 -24.72 -5.84 23.02
N THR A 216 -24.86 -4.95 24.00
CA THR A 216 -26.09 -4.77 24.77
C THR A 216 -27.16 -3.96 24.01
N SER A 217 -26.79 -3.17 23.00
CA SER A 217 -27.76 -2.41 22.20
C SER A 217 -28.58 -3.29 21.23
N PHE A 218 -28.16 -4.53 20.98
CA PHE A 218 -28.95 -5.49 20.19
C PHE A 218 -30.09 -6.12 21.01
N SER A 219 -30.26 -5.76 22.29
CA SER A 219 -31.35 -6.25 23.14
C SER A 219 -32.69 -5.55 22.86
N THR A 220 -32.73 -4.48 22.06
CA THR A 220 -33.94 -3.65 21.88
C THR A 220 -34.69 -3.83 20.57
N ASP A 221 -34.36 -4.83 19.75
CA ASP A 221 -35.29 -5.26 18.70
C ASP A 221 -36.41 -6.07 19.34
N LYS A 222 -37.33 -5.34 19.98
CA LYS A 222 -38.68 -5.81 20.27
C LYS A 222 -39.44 -5.80 18.95
N ASN A 223 -39.98 -6.96 18.58
CA ASN A 223 -41.13 -7.07 17.69
C ASN A 223 -42.25 -6.10 18.11
#